data_AF-A0A2W0AAJ0-F1
#
_entry.id   AF-A0A2W0AAJ0-F1
#
_cell.length_a   1.000
_cell.length_b   1.000
_cell.length_c   1.000
_cell.angle_alpha   90.00
_cell.angle_beta   90.00
_cell.angle_gamma   90.00
#
_symmetry.space_group_name_H-M   'P 1'
#
loop_
_entity.id
_entity.type
_entity.pdbx_description
1 polymer ?
#
loop_
_entity_poly.entity_id
_entity_poly.type
_entity_poly.pdbx_seq_one_letter_code
_entity_poly.pdbx_strand_id
1 'polypeptide(L)'
;MGSVRTATKLTQQRTALTFADRVAYQQAIEEVYWRHRIWPKERLDPKPSLDEVMPPAQLKKKVEDYLRNSQAVEDYWEEPLTAEQLQAEMERMAKHTKQPEVLRELFEALDNDPYVIAECLARPTLSERLV
;
A
#
# COMPACT_ATOMS: atom_id res chain seq x y z
N MET A 1 4.09 35.79 35.13
CA MET A 1 3.84 34.35 34.94
C MET A 1 3.44 34.17 33.49
N GLY A 2 4.41 33.78 32.65
CA GLY A 2 4.30 33.89 31.20
C GLY A 2 4.16 32.54 30.50
N SER A 3 3.35 32.57 29.45
CA SER A 3 3.40 31.75 28.24
C SER A 3 2.91 30.31 28.32
N VAL A 4 1.66 30.17 27.90
CA VAL A 4 1.03 28.95 27.37
C VAL A 4 1.91 28.41 26.25
N ARG A 5 2.40 27.18 26.42
CA ARG A 5 3.09 26.45 25.35
C ARG A 5 2.07 26.11 24.27
N THR A 6 2.07 26.91 23.20
CA THR A 6 1.44 26.59 21.94
C THR A 6 2.04 25.26 21.44
N ALA A 7 1.27 24.18 21.54
CA ALA A 7 1.58 22.95 20.83
C ALA A 7 1.36 23.22 19.34
N THR A 8 2.45 23.55 18.66
CA THR A 8 2.53 23.68 17.21
C THR A 8 2.08 22.35 16.60
N LYS A 9 0.81 22.28 16.18
CA LYS A 9 0.33 21.25 15.26
C LYS A 9 0.98 21.56 13.92
N LEU A 10 2.22 21.11 13.74
CA LEU A 10 2.91 21.13 12.47
C LEU A 10 2.03 20.38 11.50
N THR A 11 1.31 21.11 10.66
CA THR A 11 0.77 20.63 9.41
C THR A 11 1.96 20.04 8.67
N GLN A 12 2.13 18.71 8.75
CA GLN A 12 3.15 18.01 7.97
C GLN A 12 2.91 18.40 6.52
N GLN A 13 3.78 19.23 5.94
CA GLN A 13 3.99 19.22 4.51
C GLN A 13 4.44 17.80 4.21
N ARG A 14 3.49 16.94 3.81
CA ARG A 14 3.77 15.55 3.49
C ARG A 14 4.70 15.58 2.28
N THR A 15 5.99 15.32 2.51
CA THR A 15 6.91 15.01 1.43
C THR A 15 6.36 13.81 0.68
N ALA A 16 6.40 13.85 -0.65
CA ALA A 16 5.99 12.73 -1.50
C ALA A 16 6.72 11.46 -1.07
N LEU A 17 6.04 10.31 -1.08
CA LEU A 17 6.64 9.02 -0.73
C LEU A 17 7.86 8.74 -1.61
N THR A 18 9.00 8.48 -0.98
CA THR A 18 10.19 8.05 -1.72
C THR A 18 10.02 6.61 -2.22
N PHE A 19 10.86 6.20 -3.15
CA PHE A 19 10.87 4.80 -3.60
C PHE A 19 11.18 3.84 -2.43
N ALA A 20 12.06 4.23 -1.50
CA ALA A 20 12.38 3.42 -0.33
C ALA A 20 11.17 3.27 0.60
N ASP A 21 10.41 4.35 0.85
CA ASP A 21 9.18 4.29 1.64
C ASP A 21 8.17 3.34 0.99
N ARG A 22 7.98 3.47 -0.33
CA ARG A 22 7.09 2.60 -1.11
C ARG A 22 7.49 1.13 -1.02
N VAL A 23 8.78 0.82 -1.05
CA VAL A 23 9.29 -0.56 -0.88
C VAL A 23 9.02 -1.08 0.53
N ALA A 24 9.21 -0.24 1.56
CA ALA A 24 8.92 -0.62 2.94
C ALA A 24 7.43 -0.91 3.15
N TYR A 25 6.55 -0.04 2.65
CA TYR A 25 5.10 -0.28 2.70
C TYR A 25 4.68 -1.48 1.85
N GLN A 26 5.30 -1.69 0.68
CA GLN A 26 5.05 -2.89 -0.11
C GLN A 26 5.42 -4.15 0.68
N GLN A 27 6.55 -4.16 1.39
CA GLN A 27 6.92 -5.28 2.25
C GLN A 27 5.84 -5.53 3.31
N ALA A 28 5.40 -4.50 4.03
CA ALA A 28 4.36 -4.64 5.05
C ALA A 28 3.05 -5.20 4.49
N ILE A 29 2.63 -4.77 3.30
CA ILE A 29 1.48 -5.31 2.57
C ILE A 29 1.67 -6.80 2.24
N GLU A 30 2.83 -7.17 1.70
CA GLU A 30 3.14 -8.54 1.33
C GLU A 30 3.27 -9.45 2.56
N GLU A 31 3.70 -8.94 3.71
CA GLU A 31 3.73 -9.68 4.98
C GLU A 31 2.32 -10.06 5.43
N VAL A 32 1.36 -9.12 5.34
CA VAL A 32 -0.06 -9.40 5.63
C VAL A 32 -0.58 -10.46 4.67
N TYR A 33 -0.40 -10.28 3.36
CA TYR A 33 -0.85 -11.29 2.39
C TYR A 33 -0.19 -12.65 2.59
N TRP A 34 1.11 -12.67 2.86
CA TRP A 34 1.83 -13.90 3.09
C TRP A 34 1.30 -14.60 4.33
N ARG A 35 1.06 -13.90 5.44
CA ARG A 35 0.46 -14.47 6.66
C ARG A 35 -0.85 -15.22 6.38
N HIS A 36 -1.73 -14.61 5.59
CA HIS A 36 -3.03 -15.18 5.21
C HIS A 36 -2.99 -16.21 4.08
N ARG A 37 -1.86 -16.35 3.37
CA ARG A 37 -1.69 -17.39 2.36
C ARG A 37 -1.72 -18.78 2.98
N ILE A 38 -2.53 -19.67 2.43
CA ILE A 38 -2.66 -21.05 2.92
C ILE A 38 -1.31 -21.76 2.86
N TRP A 39 -0.91 -22.33 4.00
CA TRP A 39 0.19 -23.29 4.09
C TRP A 39 -0.40 -24.67 4.39
N PRO A 40 -0.27 -25.65 3.47
CA PRO A 40 -0.90 -26.96 3.64
C PRO A 40 -0.39 -27.67 4.91
N LYS A 41 -1.31 -28.30 5.65
CA LYS A 41 -0.97 -29.01 6.90
C LYS A 41 -0.18 -30.29 6.65
N GLU A 42 -0.24 -30.81 5.44
CA GLU A 42 0.49 -31.99 4.96
C GLU A 42 1.98 -31.68 4.76
N ARG A 43 2.35 -30.39 4.67
CA ARG A 43 3.76 -29.99 4.60
C ARG A 43 4.40 -30.17 5.96
N LEU A 44 5.49 -30.93 5.95
CA LEU A 44 6.31 -31.18 7.14
C LEU A 44 7.27 -30.01 7.42
N ASP A 45 7.55 -29.19 6.41
CA ASP A 45 8.36 -27.99 6.54
C ASP A 45 7.53 -26.79 7.06
N PRO A 46 8.11 -25.95 7.93
CA PRO A 46 7.44 -24.74 8.40
C PRO A 46 7.20 -23.78 7.23
N LYS A 47 6.18 -22.94 7.35
CA LYS A 47 5.94 -21.86 6.39
C LYS A 47 7.17 -20.94 6.36
N PRO A 48 7.81 -20.76 5.19
CA PRO A 48 8.99 -19.91 5.08
C PRO A 48 8.64 -18.46 5.40
N SER A 49 9.65 -17.67 5.73
CA SER A 49 9.50 -16.22 5.91
C SER A 49 9.16 -15.56 4.58
N LEU A 50 8.70 -14.30 4.61
CA LEU A 50 8.47 -13.55 3.38
C LEU A 50 9.78 -13.37 2.60
N ASP A 51 10.88 -13.02 3.27
CA ASP A 51 12.17 -12.76 2.62
C ASP A 51 12.74 -13.99 1.89
N GLU A 52 12.43 -15.19 2.36
CA GLU A 52 12.83 -16.44 1.70
C GLU A 52 12.08 -16.68 0.38
N VAL A 53 10.82 -16.23 0.28
CA VAL A 53 9.98 -16.42 -0.92
C VAL A 53 9.90 -15.19 -1.82
N MET A 54 10.19 -14.02 -1.26
CA MET A 54 10.16 -12.73 -1.94
C MET A 54 11.33 -11.86 -1.46
N PRO A 55 12.51 -12.00 -2.08
CA PRO A 55 13.66 -11.19 -1.72
C PRO A 55 13.43 -9.70 -1.99
N PRO A 56 14.20 -8.80 -1.35
CA PRO A 56 14.05 -7.34 -1.52
C PRO A 56 14.07 -6.84 -2.97
N ALA A 57 14.81 -7.51 -3.87
CA ALA A 57 14.83 -7.18 -5.29
C ALA A 57 13.46 -7.38 -5.96
N GLN A 58 12.69 -8.37 -5.54
CA GLN A 58 11.35 -8.63 -6.07
C GLN A 58 10.33 -7.59 -5.56
N LEU A 59 10.48 -7.14 -4.31
CA LEU A 59 9.68 -6.03 -3.76
C LEU A 59 9.93 -4.73 -4.53
N LYS A 60 11.20 -4.40 -4.79
CA LYS A 60 11.58 -3.23 -5.62
C LYS A 60 10.96 -3.32 -7.01
N LYS A 61 11.06 -4.48 -7.65
CA LYS A 61 10.47 -4.70 -8.98
C LYS A 61 8.94 -4.53 -8.96
N LYS A 62 8.24 -5.03 -7.93
CA LYS A 62 6.80 -4.80 -7.77
C LYS A 62 6.45 -3.31 -7.69
N VAL A 63 7.26 -2.53 -6.95
CA VAL A 63 7.07 -1.08 -6.84
C VAL A 63 7.31 -0.39 -8.18
N GLU A 64 8.38 -0.74 -8.89
CA GLU A 64 8.65 -0.24 -10.24
C GLU A 64 7.51 -0.57 -11.22
N ASP A 65 6.99 -1.80 -11.15
CA ASP A 65 5.93 -2.28 -12.03
C ASP A 65 4.62 -1.51 -11.82
N TYR A 66 4.16 -1.30 -10.59
CA TYR A 66 2.92 -0.55 -10.38
C TYR A 66 3.10 0.95 -10.65
N LEU A 67 4.29 1.53 -10.42
CA LEU A 67 4.55 2.93 -10.75
C LEU A 67 4.52 3.13 -12.26
N ARG A 68 5.07 2.19 -13.03
CA ARG A 68 4.99 2.17 -14.48
C ARG A 68 3.55 2.02 -14.96
N ASN A 69 2.75 1.16 -14.33
CA ASN A 69 1.32 1.05 -14.65
C ASN A 69 0.58 2.36 -14.37
N SER A 70 0.85 3.02 -13.23
CA SER A 70 0.25 4.32 -12.92
C SER A 70 0.64 5.39 -13.95
N GLN A 71 1.88 5.38 -14.44
CA GLN A 71 2.32 6.28 -15.51
C GLN A 71 1.60 5.97 -16.83
N ALA A 72 1.46 4.69 -17.19
CA ALA A 72 0.79 4.30 -18.43
C ALA A 72 -0.69 4.72 -18.47
N VAL A 73 -1.39 4.70 -17.33
CA VAL A 73 -2.76 5.23 -17.22
C VAL A 73 -2.77 6.73 -17.46
N GLU A 74 -1.85 7.48 -16.85
CA GLU A 74 -1.72 8.92 -17.08
C GLU A 74 -1.42 9.24 -18.54
N ASP A 75 -0.51 8.51 -19.17
CA ASP A 75 -0.13 8.72 -20.56
C ASP A 75 -1.30 8.45 -21.53
N TYR A 76 -2.16 7.47 -21.23
CA TYR A 76 -3.31 7.14 -22.08
C TYR A 76 -4.49 8.10 -21.87
N TRP A 77 -4.73 8.54 -20.63
CA TRP A 77 -5.89 9.37 -20.27
C TRP A 77 -5.55 10.88 -20.29
N GLU A 78 -4.28 11.24 -20.49
CA GLU A 78 -3.70 12.58 -20.37
C GLU A 78 -3.91 13.24 -18.99
N GLU A 79 -4.34 12.47 -17.99
CA GLU A 79 -4.56 12.92 -16.61
C GLU A 79 -4.05 11.88 -15.59
N PRO A 80 -3.32 12.30 -14.55
CA PRO A 80 -2.90 11.38 -13.48
C PRO A 80 -4.11 10.90 -12.67
N LEU A 81 -4.00 9.71 -12.07
CA LEU A 81 -5.02 9.24 -11.14
C LEU A 81 -5.21 10.24 -9.98
N THR A 82 -6.42 10.79 -9.89
CA THR A 82 -6.75 11.88 -8.95
C THR A 82 -6.98 11.37 -7.52
N ALA A 83 -6.93 12.27 -6.54
CA ALA A 83 -7.21 11.93 -5.15
C ALA A 83 -8.64 11.37 -4.97
N GLU A 84 -9.61 11.89 -5.73
CA GLU A 84 -11.00 11.44 -5.72
C GLU A 84 -11.13 10.02 -6.26
N GLN A 85 -10.40 9.68 -7.33
CA GLN A 85 -10.38 8.34 -7.89
C GLN A 85 -9.76 7.33 -6.92
N LEU A 86 -8.67 7.70 -6.23
CA LEU A 86 -8.05 6.87 -5.20
C LEU A 86 -8.97 6.69 -3.99
N GLN A 87 -9.64 7.76 -3.55
CA GLN A 87 -10.64 7.69 -2.48
C GLN A 87 -11.81 6.77 -2.86
N ALA A 88 -12.32 6.88 -4.09
CA ALA A 88 -13.38 6.00 -4.59
C ALA A 88 -12.92 4.53 -4.64
N GLU A 89 -11.67 4.26 -5.00
CA GLU A 89 -11.11 2.91 -4.96
C GLU A 89 -11.00 2.37 -3.53
N MET A 90 -10.56 3.18 -2.57
CA MET A 90 -10.54 2.81 -1.14
C MET A 90 -11.95 2.48 -0.63
N GLU A 91 -12.96 3.28 -0.99
CA GLU A 91 -14.35 2.99 -0.66
C GLU A 91 -14.84 1.70 -1.31
N ARG A 92 -14.49 1.45 -2.58
CA ARG A 92 -14.83 0.21 -3.27
C ARG A 92 -14.22 -0.99 -2.56
N MET A 93 -12.96 -0.92 -2.15
CA MET A 93 -12.29 -1.96 -1.36
C MET A 93 -13.07 -2.24 -0.07
N ALA A 94 -13.40 -1.19 0.70
CA ALA A 94 -14.12 -1.32 1.95
C ALA A 94 -15.54 -1.91 1.77
N LYS A 95 -16.26 -1.51 0.73
CA LYS A 95 -17.64 -1.96 0.46
C LYS A 95 -17.73 -3.37 -0.12
N HIS A 96 -16.72 -3.80 -0.88
CA HIS A 96 -16.81 -5.01 -1.70
C HIS A 96 -15.74 -6.07 -1.41
N THR A 97 -14.84 -5.86 -0.44
CA THR A 97 -13.89 -6.90 -0.05
C THR A 97 -14.60 -8.14 0.49
N LYS A 98 -14.08 -9.32 0.12
CA LYS A 98 -14.52 -10.61 0.68
C LYS A 98 -13.75 -11.00 1.94
N GLN A 99 -12.72 -10.23 2.29
CA GLN A 99 -11.83 -10.46 3.44
C GLN A 99 -11.67 -9.14 4.22
N PRO A 100 -12.71 -8.68 4.95
CA PRO A 100 -12.67 -7.40 5.66
C PRO A 100 -11.62 -7.37 6.77
N GLU A 101 -11.31 -8.50 7.39
CA GLU A 101 -10.26 -8.64 8.40
C GLU A 101 -8.87 -8.40 7.79
N VAL A 102 -8.59 -9.01 6.63
CA VAL A 102 -7.33 -8.81 5.90
C VAL A 102 -7.20 -7.35 5.45
N LEU A 103 -8.29 -6.73 4.98
CA LEU A 103 -8.26 -5.31 4.60
C LEU A 103 -7.93 -4.42 5.80
N ARG A 104 -8.44 -4.74 6.99
CA ARG A 104 -8.11 -4.01 8.21
C ARG A 104 -6.65 -4.17 8.59
N GLU A 105 -6.11 -5.38 8.54
CA GLU A 105 -4.68 -5.62 8.77
C GLU A 105 -3.79 -4.87 7.77
N LEU A 106 -4.19 -4.78 6.50
CA LEU A 106 -3.48 -3.99 5.50
C LEU A 106 -3.48 -2.50 5.85
N PHE A 107 -4.61 -1.95 6.33
CA PHE A 107 -4.66 -0.54 6.72
C PHE A 107 -3.82 -0.28 7.97
N GLU A 108 -3.85 -1.19 8.94
CA GLU A 108 -3.00 -1.13 10.14
C GLU A 108 -1.51 -1.22 9.80
N ALA A 109 -1.13 -2.06 8.84
CA ALA A 109 0.24 -2.18 8.35
C ALA A 109 0.74 -0.91 7.62
N LEU A 110 -0.18 -0.03 7.23
CA LEU A 110 0.10 1.28 6.62
C LEU A 110 -0.18 2.44 7.60
N ASP A 111 -0.06 2.16 8.91
CA ASP A 111 -0.26 3.10 10.03
C ASP A 111 -1.65 3.77 10.06
N ASN A 112 -2.63 3.18 9.37
CA ASN A 112 -3.94 3.78 9.11
C ASN A 112 -3.83 5.20 8.47
N ASP A 113 -2.74 5.47 7.74
CA ASP A 113 -2.54 6.75 7.08
C ASP A 113 -3.25 6.77 5.72
N PRO A 114 -4.27 7.62 5.54
CA PRO A 114 -5.10 7.60 4.33
C PRO A 114 -4.31 7.87 3.04
N TYR A 115 -3.25 8.67 3.08
CA TYR A 115 -2.43 8.93 1.90
C TYR A 115 -1.50 7.76 1.58
N VAL A 116 -0.93 7.10 2.60
CA VAL A 116 -0.11 5.89 2.37
C VAL A 116 -1.00 4.79 1.81
N ILE A 117 -2.21 4.61 2.35
CA ILE A 117 -3.20 3.67 1.82
C ILE A 117 -3.55 4.01 0.37
N ALA A 118 -3.84 5.28 0.07
CA ALA A 118 -4.13 5.71 -1.28
C ALA A 118 -2.97 5.44 -2.24
N GLU A 119 -1.74 5.74 -1.85
CA GLU A 119 -0.56 5.69 -2.73
C GLU A 119 0.07 4.30 -2.86
N CYS A 120 0.01 3.46 -1.84
CA CYS A 120 0.67 2.15 -1.79
C CYS A 120 -0.29 0.96 -1.88
N LEU A 121 -1.59 1.16 -1.72
CA LEU A 121 -2.58 0.08 -1.84
C LEU A 121 -3.64 0.38 -2.91
N ALA A 122 -4.26 1.56 -2.88
CA ALA A 122 -5.32 1.91 -3.82
C ALA A 122 -4.77 2.18 -5.24
N ARG A 123 -3.74 3.04 -5.37
CA ARG A 123 -3.14 3.39 -6.66
C ARG A 123 -2.58 2.17 -7.41
N PRO A 124 -1.82 1.25 -6.78
CA PRO A 124 -1.39 0.02 -7.46
C PRO A 124 -2.57 -0.82 -7.96
N THR A 125 -3.59 -1.02 -7.10
CA THR A 125 -4.77 -1.82 -7.45
C THR A 125 -5.59 -1.20 -8.59
N LEU A 126 -5.75 0.13 -8.56
CA LEU A 126 -6.51 0.86 -9.58
C LEU A 126 -5.77 0.89 -10.91
N SER A 127 -4.49 1.22 -10.90
CA SER A 127 -3.68 1.30 -12.13
C SER A 127 -3.56 -0.06 -12.83
N GLU A 128 -3.35 -1.16 -12.09
CA GLU A 128 -3.31 -2.52 -12.67
C GLU A 128 -4.62 -2.91 -13.36
N ARG A 129 -5.76 -2.36 -12.94
CA ARG A 129 -7.06 -2.62 -13.57
C ARG A 129 -7.32 -1.77 -14.82
N LEU A 130 -6.59 -0.67 -14.98
CA LEU A 130 -6.80 0.32 -16.04
C LEU A 130 -5.78 0.23 -17.18
N VAL A 131 -4.64 -0.44 -16.96
CA VAL A 131 -3.68 -0.83 -18.00
C VAL A 131 -4.14 -2.12 -18.67
#